data_AF-W7JGJ0-F1
#
_entry.id   AF-W7JGJ0-F1
#
_cell.length_a   1.000
_cell.length_b   1.000
_cell.length_c   1.000
_cell.angle_alpha   90.00
_cell.angle_beta   90.00
_cell.angle_gamma   90.00
#
_symmetry.space_group_name_H-M   'P 1'
#
loop_
_entity.id
_entity.type
_entity.pdbx_description
1 polymer ?
#
loop_
_entity_poly.entity_id
_entity_poly.type
_entity_poly.pdbx_seq_one_letter_code
_entity_poly.pdbx_strand_id
1 'polypeptide(L)'
;MIQLSNILNGLWRQSMVRCADNSGVIKACIIGIGKNKWGTGKIGDRIRVSIRDKTSDCSTSEKTPKGIIVRRKKETKRKDGSYIKFDDNAF
;
A
#
# COMPACT_ATOMS: atom_id res chain seq x y z
N MET A 1 10.24 -22.87 14.26
CA MET A 1 10.33 -22.67 12.79
C MET A 1 9.48 -21.45 12.45
N ILE A 2 10.08 -20.28 12.20
CA ILE A 2 9.31 -19.09 11.82
C ILE A 2 8.79 -19.34 10.41
N GLN A 3 7.47 -19.41 10.25
CA GLN A 3 6.85 -19.56 8.94
C GLN A 3 7.12 -18.26 8.15
N LEU A 4 8.13 -18.27 7.27
CA LEU A 4 8.52 -17.15 6.39
C LEU A 4 7.33 -16.56 5.62
N SER A 5 6.28 -17.37 5.44
CA SER A 5 5.02 -17.04 4.80
C SER A 5 4.31 -15.83 5.41
N ASN A 6 4.45 -15.54 6.70
CA ASN A 6 3.83 -14.36 7.33
C ASN A 6 4.65 -13.08 7.18
N ILE A 7 5.97 -13.19 7.07
CA ILE A 7 6.89 -12.05 6.92
C ILE A 7 6.81 -11.52 5.48
N LEU A 8 6.71 -12.40 4.49
CA LEU A 8 6.66 -12.04 3.06
C LEU A 8 5.25 -11.69 2.55
N ASN A 9 4.28 -11.47 3.44
CA ASN A 9 2.87 -11.31 3.09
C ASN A 9 2.31 -9.90 3.25
N GLY A 10 2.86 -8.96 2.48
CA GLY A 10 2.31 -7.62 2.33
C GLY A 10 3.28 -6.69 1.61
N LEU A 11 2.97 -5.39 1.61
CA LEU A 11 3.83 -4.34 1.12
C LEU A 11 4.74 -3.83 2.24
N TRP A 12 6.02 -3.68 1.92
CA TRP A 12 7.02 -3.17 2.85
C TRP A 12 7.10 -1.65 2.80
N ARG A 13 7.72 -1.05 3.83
CA ARG A 13 8.31 0.28 3.66
C ARG A 13 9.20 0.31 2.41
N GLN A 14 9.30 1.47 1.79
CA GLN A 14 9.98 1.70 0.51
C GLN A 14 9.29 1.08 -0.72
N SER A 15 8.20 0.31 -0.56
CA SER A 15 7.40 -0.13 -1.70
C SER A 15 6.76 1.05 -2.41
N MET A 16 6.81 1.03 -3.75
CA MET A 16 6.11 1.98 -4.60
C MET A 16 4.68 1.54 -4.85
N VAL A 17 3.75 2.48 -4.72
CA VAL A 17 2.31 2.27 -4.88
C VAL A 17 1.72 3.37 -5.75
N ARG A 18 0.73 3.02 -6.59
CA ARG A 18 -0.08 4.00 -7.32
C ARG A 18 -1.16 4.54 -6.42
N CYS A 19 -1.58 5.79 -6.65
CA CYS A 19 -2.78 6.28 -6.00
C CYS A 19 -4.02 5.75 -6.72
N ALA A 20 -5.04 5.36 -5.95
CA ALA A 20 -6.34 4.92 -6.46
C ALA A 20 -7.46 5.92 -6.15
N ASP A 21 -7.11 7.16 -5.84
CA ASP A 21 -8.06 8.25 -5.61
C ASP A 21 -8.01 9.29 -6.75
N ASN A 22 -8.88 10.31 -6.65
CA ASN A 22 -8.94 11.43 -7.57
C ASN A 22 -8.17 12.67 -7.06
N SER A 23 -7.19 12.51 -6.17
CA SER A 23 -6.43 13.62 -5.58
C SER A 23 -5.40 14.24 -6.53
N GLY A 24 -5.11 13.57 -7.65
CA GLY A 24 -4.03 13.94 -8.56
C GLY A 24 -2.65 13.39 -8.16
N VAL A 25 -2.54 12.63 -7.07
CA VAL A 25 -1.33 11.85 -6.79
C VAL A 25 -1.22 10.70 -7.78
N ILE A 26 -0.04 10.48 -8.36
CA ILE A 26 0.18 9.41 -9.35
C ILE A 26 0.89 8.23 -8.69
N LYS A 27 2.00 8.50 -7.99
CA LYS A 27 2.81 7.48 -7.29
C LYS A 27 3.25 7.98 -5.93
N ALA A 28 3.32 7.05 -4.98
CA ALA A 28 3.85 7.31 -3.66
C ALA A 28 4.70 6.13 -3.16
N CYS A 29 5.50 6.39 -2.15
CA CYS A 29 6.38 5.43 -1.48
C CYS A 29 5.88 5.21 -0.06
N ILE A 30 5.69 3.95 0.36
CA ILE A 30 5.27 3.65 1.74
C ILE A 30 6.40 4.00 2.71
N ILE A 31 6.13 4.92 3.65
CA ILE A 31 7.08 5.34 4.68
C ILE A 31 6.65 4.93 6.09
N GLY A 32 5.43 4.43 6.26
CA GLY A 32 4.95 3.93 7.55
C GLY A 32 3.76 3.00 7.38
N ILE A 33 3.66 2.00 8.24
CA ILE A 33 2.56 1.03 8.27
C ILE A 33 1.93 1.14 9.67
N GLY A 34 0.65 1.53 9.71
CA GLY A 34 0.01 2.00 10.94
C GLY A 34 -0.17 0.94 12.03
N LYS A 35 -0.26 -0.35 11.67
CA LYS A 35 -0.47 -1.44 12.64
C LYS A 35 0.82 -2.05 13.18
N ASN A 36 1.99 -1.79 12.59
CA ASN A 36 3.20 -2.50 12.98
C ASN A 36 4.49 -1.74 12.60
N LYS A 37 5.34 -1.41 13.59
CA LYS A 37 6.65 -0.79 13.34
C LYS A 37 7.57 -1.67 12.47
N TRP A 38 7.40 -2.99 12.53
CA TRP A 38 8.32 -3.99 11.94
C TRP A 38 7.65 -5.00 11.00
N GLY A 39 6.54 -4.62 10.37
CA GLY A 39 5.74 -5.53 9.55
C GLY A 39 5.54 -5.08 8.10
N THR A 40 4.69 -5.81 7.42
CA THR A 40 4.16 -5.48 6.09
C THR A 40 2.71 -5.00 6.18
N GLY A 41 2.30 -4.17 5.22
CA GLY A 41 0.92 -3.73 5.07
C GLY A 41 0.13 -4.64 4.13
N LYS A 42 -1.09 -5.00 4.52
CA LYS A 42 -2.04 -5.78 3.71
C LYS A 42 -3.18 -4.90 3.22
N ILE A 43 -4.00 -5.41 2.31
CA ILE A 43 -5.22 -4.73 1.87
C ILE A 43 -6.08 -4.39 3.10
N GLY A 44 -6.52 -3.14 3.19
CA GLY A 44 -7.27 -2.58 4.32
C GLY A 44 -6.41 -1.97 5.44
N ASP A 45 -5.08 -2.12 5.40
CA ASP A 45 -4.21 -1.49 6.40
C ASP A 45 -3.95 -0.02 6.09
N ARG A 46 -3.96 0.79 7.17
CA ARG A 46 -3.57 2.21 7.12
C ARG A 46 -2.07 2.33 6.95
N ILE A 47 -1.65 3.22 6.05
CA ILE A 47 -0.26 3.54 5.78
C ILE A 47 -0.03 5.05 5.78
N ARG A 48 1.23 5.45 5.93
CA ARG A 48 1.70 6.79 5.60
C ARG A 48 2.62 6.68 4.41
N VAL A 49 2.41 7.53 3.42
CA VAL A 49 3.17 7.51 2.16
C VAL A 49 3.90 8.83 1.97
N SER A 50 4.96 8.84 1.17
CA SER A 50 5.60 10.04 0.65
C SER A 50 5.28 10.14 -0.83
N ILE A 51 4.69 11.26 -1.26
CA ILE A 51 4.34 11.49 -2.68
C ILE A 51 5.64 11.56 -3.49
N ARG A 52 5.69 10.79 -4.59
CA ARG A 52 6.83 10.75 -5.51
C ARG A 52 6.51 11.35 -6.88
N ASP A 53 5.23 11.33 -7.26
CA ASP A 53 4.75 11.85 -8.54
C ASP A 53 3.29 12.30 -8.39
N LYS A 54 2.94 13.45 -8.97
CA LYS A 54 1.61 14.07 -8.91
C LYS A 54 1.38 15.00 -10.09
N THR A 55 0.11 15.23 -10.43
CA THR A 55 -0.29 16.22 -11.43
C THR A 55 -0.08 17.66 -10.92
N SER A 56 -0.10 18.63 -11.84
CA SER A 56 -0.07 20.07 -11.50
C SER A 56 -1.23 20.47 -10.60
N ASP A 57 -2.41 19.92 -10.87
CA ASP A 57 -3.67 20.29 -10.21
C ASP A 57 -3.97 19.41 -8.99
N CYS A 58 -2.95 18.72 -8.47
CA CYS A 58 -3.11 17.83 -7.34
C CYS A 58 -3.64 18.58 -6.10
N SER A 59 -4.75 18.09 -5.55
CA SER A 59 -5.51 18.76 -4.50
C SER A 59 -4.84 18.72 -3.13
N THR A 60 -3.87 17.83 -2.92
CA THR A 60 -3.15 17.72 -1.66
C THR A 60 -1.82 18.49 -1.65
N SER A 61 -1.68 19.36 -0.65
CA SER A 61 -0.42 20.02 -0.32
C SER A 61 0.43 19.22 0.67
N GLU A 62 -0.13 18.17 1.30
CA GLU A 62 0.58 17.35 2.28
C GLU A 62 1.63 16.49 1.57
N LYS A 63 2.91 16.64 1.93
CA LYS A 63 4.00 15.81 1.36
C LYS A 63 3.90 14.33 1.76
N THR A 64 3.28 14.04 2.91
CA THR A 64 3.23 12.70 3.48
C THR A 64 1.82 12.25 3.92
N PRO A 65 0.86 12.16 2.98
CA PRO A 65 -0.52 11.83 3.34
C PRO A 65 -0.67 10.41 3.92
N LYS A 66 -1.77 10.22 4.67
CA LYS A 66 -2.21 8.90 5.11
C LYS A 66 -3.10 8.27 4.02
N GLY A 67 -3.09 6.94 3.92
CA GLY A 67 -3.93 6.21 2.98
C GLY A 67 -4.22 4.78 3.45
N ILE A 68 -4.92 4.01 2.63
CA ILE A 68 -5.28 2.62 2.90
C ILE A 68 -4.86 1.77 1.71
N ILE A 69 -4.15 0.66 1.94
CA ILE A 69 -3.82 -0.24 0.83
C ILE A 69 -5.11 -0.85 0.29
N VAL A 70 -5.40 -0.63 -1.00
CA VAL A 70 -6.61 -1.15 -1.66
C VAL A 70 -6.32 -2.27 -2.65
N ARG A 71 -5.14 -2.26 -3.27
CA ARG A 71 -4.71 -3.29 -4.24
C ARG A 71 -3.31 -3.80 -3.95
N ARG A 72 -3.09 -5.07 -4.26
CA ARG A 72 -1.79 -5.74 -4.15
C ARG A 72 -1.58 -6.70 -5.32
N LYS A 73 -0.41 -6.61 -5.93
CA LYS A 73 0.01 -7.47 -7.04
C LYS A 73 0.24 -8.93 -6.63
N LYS A 74 0.66 -9.17 -5.40
CA LYS A 74 0.77 -10.53 -4.84
C LYS A 74 -0.58 -10.96 -4.28
N GLU A 75 -0.92 -12.21 -4.55
CA GLU A 75 -2.19 -12.82 -4.19
C GLU A 75 -2.47 -12.74 -2.68
N THR A 76 -3.74 -12.50 -2.35
CA THR A 76 -4.23 -12.49 -0.98
C THR A 76 -5.29 -13.58 -0.86
N LYS A 77 -5.04 -14.54 0.04
CA LYS A 77 -5.98 -15.61 0.36
C LYS A 77 -7.16 -15.06 1.17
N ARG A 78 -8.38 -15.35 0.73
CA ARG A 78 -9.63 -15.02 1.43
C ARG A 78 -10.04 -16.15 2.36
N LYS A 79 -10.98 -15.87 3.27
CA LYS A 79 -11.46 -16.84 4.27
C LYS A 79 -12.17 -18.04 3.66
N ASP A 80 -12.82 -17.83 2.51
CA ASP A 80 -13.49 -18.86 1.71
C ASP A 80 -12.51 -19.75 0.92
N GLY A 81 -11.20 -19.51 1.03
CA GLY A 81 -10.16 -20.28 0.33
C GLY A 81 -9.82 -19.74 -1.07
N SER A 82 -10.60 -18.80 -1.61
CA SER A 82 -10.29 -18.15 -2.88
C SER A 82 -9.09 -17.19 -2.75
N TYR A 83 -8.48 -16.83 -3.88
CA TYR A 83 -7.39 -15.87 -3.95
C TYR A 83 -7.78 -14.67 -4.80
N ILE A 84 -7.45 -13.47 -4.34
CA ILE A 84 -7.54 -12.24 -5.14
C ILE A 84 -6.16 -11.72 -5.47
N LYS A 85 -5.96 -11.29 -6.71
CA LYS A 85 -4.72 -10.71 -7.23
C LYS A 85 -5.06 -9.53 -8.13
N PHE A 86 -4.30 -8.45 -8.02
CA PHE A 86 -4.46 -7.25 -8.86
C PHE A 86 -3.25 -7.09 -9.78
N ASP A 87 -3.37 -6.21 -10.77
CA ASP A 87 -2.28 -5.96 -11.72
C ASP A 87 -1.16 -5.10 -11.09
N ASP A 88 -1.53 -4.23 -10.14
CA ASP A 88 -0.63 -3.28 -9.46
C ASP A 88 -0.82 -3.24 -7.92
N ASN A 89 0.07 -2.49 -7.26
CA ASN A 89 -0.07 -2.12 -5.86
C ASN A 89 -0.61 -0.69 -5.79
N ALA A 90 -1.67 -0.48 -5.01
CA ALA A 90 -2.27 0.84 -4.88
C ALA A 90 -2.79 1.12 -3.47
N PHE A 91 -2.83 2.41 -3.14
CA PHE A 91 -3.34 2.96 -1.89
C PHE A 91 -4.37 4.05 -2.14
#